data_AF-A0A3D5I1B5-F1
#
_entry.id   AF-A0A3D5I1B5-F1
#
_cell.length_a   1.000
_cell.length_b   1.000
_cell.length_c   1.000
_cell.angle_alpha   90.00
_cell.angle_beta   90.00
_cell.angle_gamma   90.00
#
_symmetry.space_group_name_H-M   'P 1'
#
loop_
_entity.id
_entity.type
_entity.pdbx_description
1 polymer ?
#
loop_
_entity_poly.entity_id
_entity_poly.type
_entity_poly.pdbx_seq_one_letter_code
_entity_poly.pdbx_strand_id
1 'polypeptide(L)'
;TLESLAAEAAAAGYGSVALLPEASEWRDRPEALQLRWPEPLQLLLWGAISAAGSGRHLAPLADLHQAGAVGFCDGESIPPLALLERLLLLGDADDLPLLVAPRDPSLAQSGLVREGVDTLRLGWPPEPLASELMPLQSLLALARRAPQLRLLNLSTAQAVEQLRQHPARPKASVCWWHLLQDHSTLDPLAPGWTITPVLGSATDRLALRAGLRDGVVQAVSVHHSPIDREEQMLPLDQRRPGVSGYQPVLPALWQALVAGDGWQPSELWQALSWGPSAFLGQEPESLQPGSQRWLLFDPEQAHQPRAGSLAANGPLAAQALKGQLLASGLLPVEQWSLDQG
;
A
#
# COMPACT_ATOMS: atom_id res chain seq x y z
N THR A 1 18.00 -0.79 -4.29
CA THR A 1 17.95 -1.28 -5.69
C THR A 1 16.79 -2.25 -5.83
N LEU A 2 16.46 -2.70 -7.05
CA LEU A 2 15.43 -3.74 -7.23
C LEU A 2 15.83 -5.07 -6.57
N GLU A 3 17.11 -5.42 -6.61
CA GLU A 3 17.65 -6.62 -5.94
C GLU A 3 17.46 -6.56 -4.42
N SER A 4 17.79 -5.44 -3.78
CA SER A 4 17.60 -5.29 -2.33
C SER A 4 16.11 -5.33 -1.95
N LEU A 5 15.25 -4.73 -2.78
CA LEU A 5 13.80 -4.74 -2.60
C LEU A 5 13.26 -6.17 -2.66
N ALA A 6 13.64 -6.94 -3.69
CA ALA A 6 13.21 -8.31 -3.85
C ALA A 6 13.71 -9.21 -2.73
N ALA A 7 14.97 -9.05 -2.29
CA ALA A 7 15.51 -9.78 -1.15
C ALA A 7 14.73 -9.47 0.14
N GLU A 8 14.40 -8.19 0.40
CA GLU A 8 13.62 -7.80 1.58
C GLU A 8 12.19 -8.39 1.54
N ALA A 9 11.53 -8.31 0.38
CA ALA A 9 10.20 -8.87 0.17
C ALA A 9 10.19 -10.40 0.31
N ALA A 10 11.17 -11.10 -0.29
CA ALA A 10 11.32 -12.55 -0.20
C ALA A 10 11.51 -13.00 1.25
N ALA A 11 12.42 -12.31 1.96
CA ALA A 11 12.73 -12.59 3.35
C ALA A 11 11.56 -12.30 4.29
N ALA A 12 10.57 -11.52 3.86
CA ALA A 12 9.35 -11.26 4.61
C ALA A 12 8.16 -12.09 4.12
N GLY A 13 8.36 -12.98 3.14
CA GLY A 13 7.35 -13.92 2.66
C GLY A 13 6.43 -13.41 1.55
N TYR A 14 6.74 -12.27 0.92
CA TYR A 14 5.92 -11.72 -0.18
C TYR A 14 6.32 -12.37 -1.51
N GLY A 15 5.43 -13.19 -2.07
CA GLY A 15 5.63 -13.85 -3.37
C GLY A 15 5.38 -12.95 -4.59
N SER A 16 4.75 -11.80 -4.39
CA SER A 16 4.52 -10.81 -5.44
C SER A 16 4.72 -9.40 -4.94
N VAL A 17 5.32 -8.57 -5.79
CA VAL A 17 5.51 -7.14 -5.55
C VAL A 17 4.93 -6.39 -6.72
N ALA A 18 4.09 -5.40 -6.43
CA ALA A 18 3.57 -4.47 -7.43
C ALA A 18 4.26 -3.11 -7.28
N LEU A 19 4.90 -2.62 -8.34
CA LEU A 19 5.55 -1.31 -8.33
C LEU A 19 4.67 -0.27 -8.99
N LEU A 20 4.34 0.82 -8.29
CA LEU A 20 3.64 2.01 -8.83
C LEU A 20 4.52 2.81 -9.81
N PRO A 21 3.97 3.39 -10.88
CA PRO A 21 4.73 3.85 -12.06
C PRO A 21 5.71 5.00 -11.78
N GLU A 22 5.56 5.67 -10.65
CA GLU A 22 6.47 6.71 -10.17
C GLU A 22 7.86 6.13 -9.88
N ALA A 23 8.86 6.71 -10.54
CA ALA A 23 10.28 6.44 -10.35
C ALA A 23 11.09 7.61 -10.92
N SER A 24 12.42 7.53 -10.87
CA SER A 24 13.30 8.51 -11.54
C SER A 24 13.00 8.63 -13.04
N GLU A 25 12.62 7.51 -13.66
CA GLU A 25 12.02 7.48 -14.98
C GLU A 25 10.62 6.86 -14.84
N TRP A 26 9.59 7.67 -15.11
CA TRP A 26 8.20 7.21 -15.05
C TRP A 26 7.98 6.06 -16.03
N ARG A 27 7.10 5.13 -15.65
CA ARG A 27 6.65 4.05 -16.53
C ARG A 27 5.52 4.49 -17.46
N ASP A 28 5.81 5.52 -18.23
CA ASP A 28 4.93 6.14 -19.22
C ASP A 28 5.29 5.78 -20.67
N ARG A 29 6.31 4.91 -20.85
CA ARG A 29 6.71 4.35 -22.15
C ARG A 29 7.01 2.84 -22.05
N PRO A 30 6.81 2.06 -23.12
CA PRO A 30 7.08 0.61 -23.13
C PRO A 30 8.45 0.18 -22.61
N GLU A 31 9.50 0.95 -22.92
CA GLU A 31 10.87 0.60 -22.55
C GLU A 31 11.09 0.64 -21.04
N ALA A 32 10.36 1.50 -20.33
CA ALA A 32 10.46 1.64 -18.88
C ALA A 32 9.85 0.44 -18.11
N LEU A 33 9.11 -0.44 -18.80
CA LEU A 33 8.56 -1.67 -18.22
C LEU A 33 9.54 -2.86 -18.30
N GLN A 34 10.69 -2.70 -18.96
CA GLN A 34 11.67 -3.78 -19.14
C GLN A 34 12.68 -3.81 -17.98
N LEU A 35 12.19 -4.13 -16.77
CA LEU A 35 13.03 -4.22 -15.57
C LEU A 35 13.59 -5.62 -15.39
N ARG A 36 14.87 -5.70 -15.01
CA ARG A 36 15.47 -6.96 -14.53
C ARG A 36 15.02 -7.19 -13.09
N TRP A 37 14.42 -8.35 -12.83
CA TRP A 37 13.89 -8.73 -11.53
C TRP A 37 14.37 -10.13 -11.14
N PRO A 38 14.81 -10.34 -9.88
CA PRO A 38 15.25 -11.64 -9.43
C PRO A 38 14.06 -12.60 -9.19
N GLU A 39 14.17 -13.80 -9.74
CA GLU A 39 13.29 -14.94 -9.42
C GLU A 39 13.55 -15.44 -7.98
N PRO A 40 12.59 -16.13 -7.34
CA PRO A 40 11.28 -16.57 -7.83
C PRO A 40 10.13 -15.57 -7.58
N LEU A 41 10.41 -14.34 -7.12
CA LEU A 41 9.37 -13.36 -6.84
C LEU A 41 8.72 -12.87 -8.14
N GLN A 42 7.40 -12.76 -8.14
CA GLN A 42 6.69 -12.15 -9.25
C GLN A 42 6.71 -10.62 -9.13
N LEU A 43 7.05 -9.95 -10.23
CA LEU A 43 6.97 -8.50 -10.34
C LEU A 43 5.76 -8.11 -11.18
N LEU A 44 4.92 -7.23 -10.64
CA LEU A 44 3.81 -6.60 -11.34
C LEU A 44 4.14 -5.13 -11.56
N LEU A 45 4.07 -4.67 -12.80
CA LEU A 45 4.42 -3.30 -13.16
C LEU A 45 3.17 -2.52 -13.54
N TRP A 46 2.96 -1.39 -12.87
CA TRP A 46 1.95 -0.42 -13.25
C TRP A 46 2.50 0.54 -14.30
N GLY A 47 1.67 0.84 -15.31
CA GLY A 47 1.91 1.91 -16.26
C GLY A 47 1.37 3.24 -15.72
N ALA A 48 1.95 4.36 -16.17
CA ALA A 48 1.45 5.69 -15.86
C ALA A 48 0.13 5.96 -16.60
N ILE A 49 -0.81 6.69 -15.98
CA ILE A 49 -1.98 7.22 -16.67
C ILE A 49 -1.56 8.41 -17.55
N SER A 50 -0.64 9.23 -17.04
CA SER A 50 -0.17 10.44 -17.73
C SER A 50 1.32 10.40 -18.07
N ALA A 51 1.67 11.10 -19.14
CA ALA A 51 3.06 11.32 -19.53
C ALA A 51 3.81 12.02 -18.38
N ALA A 52 4.92 11.41 -17.98
CA ALA A 52 5.79 11.80 -16.86
C ALA A 52 5.06 12.02 -15.52
N GLY A 53 3.90 11.40 -15.30
CA GLY A 53 3.08 11.62 -14.11
C GLY A 53 2.52 13.05 -13.99
N SER A 54 2.47 13.79 -15.10
CA SER A 54 2.13 15.23 -15.09
C SER A 54 0.65 15.53 -14.88
N GLY A 55 -0.24 14.54 -15.06
CA GLY A 55 -1.68 14.72 -15.07
C GLY A 55 -2.22 15.53 -16.28
N ARG A 56 -1.38 15.87 -17.26
CA ARG A 56 -1.78 16.76 -18.38
C ARG A 56 -2.19 16.02 -19.65
N HIS A 57 -1.37 15.07 -20.06
CA HIS A 57 -1.53 14.30 -21.30
C HIS A 57 -1.52 12.82 -20.97
N LEU A 58 -2.38 12.04 -21.63
CA LEU A 58 -2.40 10.59 -21.47
C LEU A 58 -1.09 9.98 -21.96
N ALA A 59 -0.60 8.98 -21.24
CA ALA A 59 0.44 8.09 -21.72
C ALA A 59 -0.11 7.18 -22.83
N PRO A 60 0.74 6.53 -23.65
CA PRO A 60 0.30 5.55 -24.65
C PRO A 60 -0.17 4.24 -23.98
N LEU A 61 -1.39 4.25 -23.41
CA LEU A 61 -1.91 3.18 -22.55
C LEU A 61 -1.93 1.80 -23.23
N ALA A 62 -2.35 1.74 -24.50
CA ALA A 62 -2.38 0.50 -25.26
C ALA A 62 -0.98 -0.11 -25.44
N ASP A 63 0.02 0.72 -25.74
CA ASP A 63 1.41 0.27 -25.90
C ASP A 63 2.01 -0.18 -24.56
N LEU A 64 1.68 0.52 -23.47
CA LEU A 64 2.09 0.13 -22.12
C LEU A 64 1.50 -1.21 -21.71
N HIS A 65 0.23 -1.47 -22.03
CA HIS A 65 -0.38 -2.77 -21.77
C HIS A 65 0.31 -3.88 -22.57
N GLN A 66 0.55 -3.68 -23.87
CA GLN A 66 1.28 -4.64 -24.70
C GLN A 66 2.70 -4.92 -24.19
N ALA A 67 3.33 -3.93 -23.57
CA ALA A 67 4.64 -4.04 -22.94
C ALA A 67 4.63 -4.72 -21.55
N GLY A 68 3.46 -5.09 -21.03
CA GLY A 68 3.32 -5.87 -19.78
C GLY A 68 2.81 -5.08 -18.58
N ALA A 69 2.29 -3.86 -18.76
CA ALA A 69 1.61 -3.16 -17.68
C ALA A 69 0.35 -3.92 -17.23
N VAL A 70 0.24 -4.16 -15.92
CA VAL A 70 -0.91 -4.88 -15.33
C VAL A 70 -2.15 -4.00 -15.13
N GLY A 71 -1.99 -2.70 -15.34
CA GLY A 71 -2.99 -1.66 -15.14
C GLY A 71 -2.32 -0.29 -15.07
N PHE A 72 -3.12 0.74 -14.77
CA PHE A 72 -2.67 2.14 -14.79
C PHE A 72 -2.83 2.85 -13.45
N CYS A 73 -1.88 3.73 -13.14
CA CYS A 73 -1.84 4.55 -11.92
C CYS A 73 -1.06 5.84 -12.20
N ASP A 74 -1.23 6.89 -11.41
CA ASP A 74 -0.40 8.12 -11.48
C ASP A 74 0.21 8.48 -10.12
N GLY A 75 0.38 7.47 -9.26
CA GLY A 75 0.97 7.59 -7.93
C GLY A 75 -0.09 7.80 -6.84
N GLU A 76 0.25 8.62 -5.85
CA GLU A 76 -0.47 8.75 -4.57
C GLU A 76 -1.42 9.96 -4.51
N SER A 77 -1.86 10.44 -5.68
CA SER A 77 -2.82 11.55 -5.78
C SER A 77 -3.86 11.31 -6.86
N ILE A 78 -4.97 12.05 -6.78
CA ILE A 78 -6.00 12.03 -7.81
C ILE A 78 -5.49 12.72 -9.09
N PRO A 79 -5.53 12.04 -10.26
CA PRO A 79 -5.28 12.71 -11.53
C PRO A 79 -6.39 13.73 -11.82
N PRO A 80 -6.13 14.77 -12.63
CA PRO A 80 -7.18 15.70 -13.03
C PRO A 80 -8.40 14.95 -13.59
N LEU A 81 -9.59 15.26 -13.09
CA LEU A 81 -10.81 14.53 -13.50
C LEU A 81 -11.02 14.53 -15.01
N ALA A 82 -10.71 15.65 -15.69
CA ALA A 82 -10.78 15.73 -17.14
C ALA A 82 -9.88 14.72 -17.87
N LEU A 83 -8.75 14.32 -17.27
CA LEU A 83 -7.87 13.28 -17.80
C LEU A 83 -8.51 11.90 -17.62
N LEU A 84 -9.05 11.60 -16.43
CA LEU A 84 -9.75 10.35 -16.16
C LEU A 84 -10.98 10.18 -17.08
N GLU A 85 -11.74 11.25 -17.27
CA GLU A 85 -12.87 11.28 -18.21
C GLU A 85 -12.46 10.93 -19.64
N ARG A 86 -11.34 11.48 -20.11
CA ARG A 86 -10.80 11.16 -21.44
C ARG A 86 -10.34 9.72 -21.52
N LEU A 87 -9.64 9.22 -20.50
CA LEU A 87 -9.22 7.82 -20.43
C LEU A 87 -10.42 6.88 -20.54
N LEU A 88 -11.46 7.12 -19.74
CA LEU A 88 -12.68 6.30 -19.75
C LEU A 88 -13.45 6.41 -21.07
N LEU A 89 -13.40 7.57 -21.75
CA LEU A 89 -14.02 7.76 -23.05
C LEU A 89 -13.29 7.00 -24.17
N LEU A 90 -11.96 6.86 -24.07
CA LEU A 90 -11.16 6.12 -25.05
C LEU A 90 -11.40 4.61 -24.95
N GLY A 91 -11.56 4.08 -23.74
CA GLY A 91 -11.82 2.65 -23.50
C GLY A 91 -10.59 1.74 -23.60
N ASP A 92 -9.39 2.30 -23.86
CA ASP A 92 -8.13 1.55 -24.00
C ASP A 92 -7.72 0.76 -22.73
N ALA A 93 -8.40 1.00 -21.60
CA ALA A 93 -8.12 0.43 -20.29
C ALA A 93 -9.33 -0.24 -19.64
N ASP A 94 -10.40 -0.55 -20.39
CA ASP A 94 -11.66 -1.02 -19.80
C ASP A 94 -11.54 -2.37 -19.07
N ASP A 95 -10.66 -3.24 -19.56
CA ASP A 95 -10.43 -4.57 -18.98
C ASP A 95 -9.27 -4.59 -17.95
N LEU A 96 -8.62 -3.44 -17.70
CA LEU A 96 -7.43 -3.35 -16.87
C LEU A 96 -7.68 -2.52 -15.61
N PRO A 97 -7.24 -2.97 -14.43
CA PRO A 97 -7.31 -2.19 -13.21
C PRO A 97 -6.80 -0.75 -13.37
N LEU A 98 -7.57 0.21 -12.85
CA LEU A 98 -7.20 1.62 -12.78
C LEU A 98 -7.07 2.02 -11.30
N LEU A 99 -5.85 2.17 -10.81
CA LEU A 99 -5.60 2.61 -9.44
C LEU A 99 -5.62 4.13 -9.35
N VAL A 100 -6.41 4.66 -8.42
CA VAL A 100 -6.42 6.08 -8.11
C VAL A 100 -6.44 6.26 -6.61
N ALA A 101 -5.48 7.03 -6.08
CA ALA A 101 -5.54 7.50 -4.70
C ALA A 101 -6.57 8.62 -4.59
N PRO A 102 -7.59 8.51 -3.72
CA PRO A 102 -8.53 9.59 -3.47
C PRO A 102 -7.85 10.63 -2.57
N ARG A 103 -6.83 11.32 -3.06
CA ARG A 103 -6.10 12.36 -2.31
C ARG A 103 -5.80 13.55 -3.21
N ASP A 104 -6.15 14.75 -2.76
CA ASP A 104 -5.82 16.00 -3.42
C ASP A 104 -4.67 16.72 -2.65
N PRO A 105 -3.46 16.77 -3.22
CA PRO A 105 -2.32 17.44 -2.60
C PRO A 105 -2.54 18.94 -2.34
N SER A 106 -3.36 19.61 -3.14
CA SER A 106 -3.64 21.05 -2.98
C SER A 106 -4.45 21.34 -1.72
N LEU A 107 -5.31 20.40 -1.31
CA LEU A 107 -6.07 20.44 -0.08
C LEU A 107 -5.26 19.89 1.10
N ALA A 108 -4.47 18.85 0.86
CA ALA A 108 -3.64 18.24 1.90
C ALA A 108 -2.54 19.19 2.41
N GLN A 109 -1.99 20.02 1.51
CA GLN A 109 -0.88 20.94 1.80
C GLN A 109 0.28 20.19 2.50
N SER A 110 0.86 20.78 3.54
CA SER A 110 1.92 20.17 4.36
C SER A 110 1.38 19.58 5.67
N GLY A 111 0.13 19.12 5.66
CA GLY A 111 -0.47 18.43 6.82
C GLY A 111 0.31 17.17 7.17
N LEU A 112 0.60 16.96 8.46
CA LEU A 112 1.36 15.81 8.95
C LEU A 112 0.46 14.79 9.65
N VAL A 113 -0.73 15.21 10.08
CA VAL A 113 -1.68 14.42 10.86
C VAL A 113 -3.08 14.80 10.42
N ARG A 114 -4.02 13.86 10.42
CA ARG A 114 -5.41 14.19 10.10
C ARG A 114 -5.95 15.30 11.01
N GLU A 115 -6.72 16.22 10.44
CA GLU A 115 -7.40 17.26 11.22
C GLU A 115 -8.27 16.66 12.33
N GLY A 116 -8.27 17.32 13.49
CA GLY A 116 -8.99 16.87 14.66
C GLY A 116 -8.81 17.83 15.82
N VAL A 117 -9.69 17.74 16.82
CA VAL A 117 -9.60 18.59 18.02
C VAL A 117 -8.26 18.38 18.73
N ASP A 118 -7.81 17.13 18.85
CA ASP A 118 -6.55 16.80 19.51
C ASP A 118 -5.34 17.26 18.68
N THR A 119 -5.38 17.07 17.36
CA THR A 119 -4.37 17.61 16.43
C THR A 119 -4.17 19.11 16.59
N LEU A 120 -5.28 19.87 16.64
CA LEU A 120 -5.23 21.33 16.82
C LEU A 120 -4.74 21.72 18.21
N ARG A 121 -5.14 21.00 19.27
CA ARG A 121 -4.70 21.25 20.65
C ARG A 121 -3.21 20.98 20.84
N LEU A 122 -2.69 19.96 20.17
CA LEU A 122 -1.29 19.55 20.22
C LEU A 122 -0.41 20.38 19.27
N GLY A 123 -1.02 21.22 18.43
CA GLY A 123 -0.33 22.17 17.56
C GLY A 123 0.31 21.53 16.33
N TRP A 124 -0.12 20.32 15.95
CA TRP A 124 0.40 19.64 14.77
C TRP A 124 -0.22 20.22 13.48
N PRO A 125 0.54 20.31 12.37
CA PRO A 125 0.00 20.72 11.07
C PRO A 125 -1.10 19.75 10.61
N PRO A 126 -2.36 20.19 10.49
CA PRO A 126 -3.47 19.29 10.15
C PRO A 126 -3.60 19.10 8.64
N GLU A 127 -3.86 17.87 8.20
CA GLU A 127 -4.36 17.54 6.87
C GLU A 127 -5.89 17.49 6.91
N PRO A 128 -6.63 18.38 6.19
CA PRO A 128 -8.09 18.39 6.21
C PRO A 128 -8.69 17.08 5.72
N LEU A 129 -9.80 16.60 6.29
CA LEU A 129 -10.57 15.44 5.80
C LEU A 129 -10.98 15.61 4.33
N ALA A 130 -11.22 16.86 3.93
CA ALA A 130 -11.49 17.26 2.55
C ALA A 130 -10.43 16.77 1.55
N SER A 131 -9.17 16.63 1.98
CA SER A 131 -8.07 16.13 1.13
C SER A 131 -8.37 14.75 0.57
N GLU A 132 -9.11 13.92 1.30
CA GLU A 132 -9.50 12.58 0.90
C GLU A 132 -10.94 12.50 0.41
N LEU A 133 -11.87 13.16 1.11
CA LEU A 133 -13.30 12.98 0.87
C LEU A 133 -13.81 13.67 -0.40
N MET A 134 -13.28 14.84 -0.77
CA MET A 134 -13.68 15.51 -2.01
C MET A 134 -13.26 14.72 -3.26
N PRO A 135 -11.99 14.28 -3.40
CA PRO A 135 -11.61 13.43 -4.52
C PRO A 135 -12.34 12.09 -4.51
N LEU A 136 -12.55 11.49 -3.33
CA LEU A 136 -13.34 10.25 -3.21
C LEU A 136 -14.75 10.39 -3.81
N GLN A 137 -15.48 11.46 -3.47
CA GLN A 137 -16.83 11.67 -4.01
C GLN A 137 -16.83 11.75 -5.55
N SER A 138 -15.83 12.42 -6.11
CA SER A 138 -15.65 12.51 -7.56
C SER A 138 -15.37 11.14 -8.18
N LEU A 139 -14.51 10.34 -7.55
CA LEU A 139 -14.18 8.98 -8.00
C LEU A 139 -15.37 8.02 -7.86
N LEU A 140 -16.17 8.12 -6.80
CA LEU A 140 -17.40 7.34 -6.63
C LEU A 140 -18.44 7.68 -7.72
N ALA A 141 -18.53 8.94 -8.16
CA ALA A 141 -19.37 9.31 -9.28
C ALA A 141 -18.90 8.64 -10.59
N LEU A 142 -17.59 8.52 -10.82
CA LEU A 142 -17.02 7.81 -11.96
C LEU A 142 -17.21 6.29 -11.89
N ALA A 143 -17.13 5.70 -10.68
CA ALA A 143 -17.14 4.26 -10.47
C ALA A 143 -18.30 3.52 -11.13
N ARG A 144 -19.46 4.16 -11.31
CA ARG A 144 -20.65 3.56 -11.95
C ARG A 144 -20.42 3.15 -13.41
N ARG A 145 -19.50 3.81 -14.11
CA ARG A 145 -19.12 3.51 -15.50
C ARG A 145 -17.63 3.15 -15.64
N ALA A 146 -16.95 2.99 -14.51
CA ALA A 146 -15.54 2.62 -14.44
C ALA A 146 -15.38 1.40 -13.52
N PRO A 147 -15.90 0.21 -13.91
CA PRO A 147 -15.82 -0.99 -13.09
C PRO A 147 -14.37 -1.44 -12.78
N GLN A 148 -13.41 -0.97 -13.57
CA GLN A 148 -11.99 -1.18 -13.38
C GLN A 148 -11.35 -0.27 -12.31
N LEU A 149 -12.05 0.78 -11.87
CA LEU A 149 -11.55 1.71 -10.85
C LEU A 149 -11.29 0.98 -9.53
N ARG A 150 -10.15 1.31 -8.92
CA ARG A 150 -9.68 0.81 -7.63
C ARG A 150 -9.17 2.01 -6.83
N LEU A 151 -9.57 2.11 -5.57
CA LEU A 151 -9.16 3.20 -4.68
C LEU A 151 -7.93 2.79 -3.88
N LEU A 152 -6.86 3.56 -3.98
CA LEU A 152 -5.65 3.33 -3.20
C LEU A 152 -5.76 3.96 -1.82
N ASN A 153 -5.45 3.17 -0.79
CA ASN A 153 -5.03 3.62 0.52
C ASN A 153 -6.03 4.58 1.20
N LEU A 154 -7.27 4.12 1.39
CA LEU A 154 -8.23 4.86 2.22
C LEU A 154 -7.70 5.02 3.64
N SER A 155 -7.95 6.17 4.26
CA SER A 155 -7.43 6.47 5.60
C SER A 155 -8.49 6.95 6.60
N THR A 156 -9.74 7.16 6.15
CA THR A 156 -10.79 7.75 6.99
C THR A 156 -12.01 6.85 7.18
N ALA A 157 -12.65 6.95 8.35
CA ALA A 157 -13.93 6.28 8.63
C ALA A 157 -15.03 6.74 7.68
N GLN A 158 -15.05 8.03 7.36
CA GLN A 158 -16.03 8.61 6.43
C GLN A 158 -15.84 8.06 5.01
N ALA A 159 -14.61 7.84 4.55
CA ALA A 159 -14.38 7.20 3.26
C ALA A 159 -14.90 5.76 3.22
N VAL A 160 -14.64 4.99 4.28
CA VAL A 160 -15.18 3.61 4.41
C VAL A 160 -16.71 3.62 4.37
N GLU A 161 -17.36 4.55 5.06
CA GLU A 161 -18.82 4.63 5.08
C GLU A 161 -19.40 5.06 3.72
N GLN A 162 -18.81 6.07 3.07
CA GLN A 162 -19.21 6.46 1.71
C GLN A 162 -19.06 5.30 0.72
N LEU A 163 -17.97 4.53 0.83
CA LEU A 163 -17.74 3.36 0.00
C LEU A 163 -18.76 2.24 0.29
N ARG A 164 -19.08 2.00 1.56
CA ARG A 164 -20.08 1.01 2.00
C ARG A 164 -21.46 1.30 1.41
N GLN A 165 -21.85 2.57 1.40
CA GLN A 165 -23.16 3.04 0.91
C GLN A 165 -23.22 3.11 -0.63
N HIS A 166 -22.10 3.08 -1.34
CA HIS A 166 -22.09 3.22 -2.79
C HIS A 166 -22.53 1.93 -3.50
N PRO A 167 -23.54 1.95 -4.40
CA PRO A 167 -24.07 0.74 -5.03
C PRO A 167 -23.10 0.07 -5.99
N ALA A 168 -22.26 0.87 -6.65
CA ALA A 168 -21.17 0.40 -7.52
C ALA A 168 -19.83 0.70 -6.85
N ARG A 169 -19.64 0.23 -5.62
CA ARG A 169 -18.42 0.53 -4.86
C ARG A 169 -17.19 -0.05 -5.56
N PRO A 170 -16.18 0.78 -5.91
CA PRO A 170 -14.91 0.26 -6.40
C PRO A 170 -14.20 -0.53 -5.29
N LYS A 171 -13.30 -1.45 -5.65
CA LYS A 171 -12.45 -2.09 -4.64
C LYS A 171 -11.48 -1.05 -4.06
N ALA A 172 -11.11 -1.20 -2.80
CA ALA A 172 -10.22 -0.29 -2.08
C ALA A 172 -9.11 -1.02 -1.32
N SER A 173 -7.98 -0.34 -1.12
CA SER A 173 -6.92 -0.75 -0.21
C SER A 173 -6.79 0.20 0.99
N VAL A 174 -6.04 -0.24 2.01
CA VAL A 174 -5.63 0.55 3.17
C VAL A 174 -4.16 0.29 3.46
N CYS A 175 -3.41 1.27 3.94
CA CYS A 175 -2.04 1.05 4.38
C CYS A 175 -2.00 0.36 5.74
N TRP A 176 -1.06 -0.57 5.93
CA TRP A 176 -0.94 -1.37 7.16
C TRP A 176 -0.86 -0.54 8.44
N TRP A 177 -0.21 0.63 8.39
CA TRP A 177 -0.04 1.47 9.58
C TRP A 177 -1.35 2.04 10.11
N HIS A 178 -2.32 2.33 9.25
CA HIS A 178 -3.65 2.79 9.68
C HIS A 178 -4.43 1.71 10.42
N LEU A 179 -4.01 0.45 10.32
CA LEU A 179 -4.56 -0.65 11.09
C LEU A 179 -3.88 -0.82 12.44
N LEU A 180 -2.75 -0.17 12.70
CA LEU A 180 -1.97 -0.33 13.92
C LEU A 180 -2.03 0.93 14.78
N GLN A 181 -1.70 2.06 14.18
CA GLN A 181 -1.48 3.32 14.86
C GLN A 181 -2.58 4.32 14.54
N ASP A 182 -2.78 5.24 15.47
CA ASP A 182 -3.57 6.43 15.28
C ASP A 182 -2.88 7.60 15.99
N HIS A 183 -3.31 8.84 15.72
CA HIS A 183 -2.64 10.02 16.28
C HIS A 183 -2.82 10.21 17.80
N SER A 184 -3.68 9.43 18.47
CA SER A 184 -3.80 9.42 19.93
C SER A 184 -2.81 8.49 20.63
N THR A 185 -2.26 7.50 19.92
CA THR A 185 -1.35 6.49 20.49
C THR A 185 0.11 6.72 20.14
N LEU A 186 0.37 7.52 19.11
CA LEU A 186 1.69 7.73 18.55
C LEU A 186 1.91 9.22 18.30
N ASP A 187 3.08 9.73 18.70
CA ASP A 187 3.56 11.03 18.23
C ASP A 187 3.77 10.94 16.72
N PRO A 188 2.99 11.65 15.89
CA PRO A 188 3.11 11.54 14.44
C PRO A 188 4.44 12.06 13.89
N LEU A 189 5.22 12.79 14.70
CA LEU A 189 6.56 13.25 14.37
C LEU A 189 7.65 12.27 14.80
N ALA A 190 7.26 11.15 15.45
CA ALA A 190 8.19 10.11 15.83
C ALA A 190 9.00 9.63 14.61
N PRO A 191 10.32 9.40 14.76
CA PRO A 191 11.15 8.96 13.66
C PRO A 191 10.57 7.74 12.93
N GLY A 192 10.43 7.87 11.61
CA GLY A 192 9.90 6.80 10.76
C GLY A 192 8.39 6.83 10.56
N TRP A 193 7.66 7.84 11.06
CA TRP A 193 6.21 7.98 10.87
C TRP A 193 5.80 9.19 10.02
N THR A 194 6.74 9.79 9.29
CA THR A 194 6.42 10.74 8.22
C THR A 194 5.81 9.97 7.05
N ILE A 195 4.48 9.92 6.94
CA ILE A 195 3.76 9.02 6.03
C ILE A 195 2.70 9.73 5.20
N THR A 196 2.34 9.13 4.07
CA THR A 196 1.18 9.50 3.25
C THR A 196 0.46 8.23 2.84
N PRO A 197 -0.88 8.12 3.05
CA PRO A 197 -1.74 9.07 3.75
C PRO A 197 -1.41 9.19 5.25
N VAL A 198 -1.62 10.38 5.82
CA VAL A 198 -1.30 10.71 7.22
C VAL A 198 -2.13 9.90 8.23
N LEU A 199 -1.67 9.82 9.49
CA LEU A 199 -2.41 9.10 10.53
C LEU A 199 -3.75 9.77 10.84
N GLY A 200 -4.80 8.94 10.87
CA GLY A 200 -6.14 9.28 11.29
C GLY A 200 -6.35 9.15 12.80
N SER A 201 -7.60 9.29 13.22
CA SER A 201 -8.07 9.07 14.59
C SER A 201 -8.23 7.58 14.93
N ALA A 202 -8.42 7.27 16.21
CA ALA A 202 -8.80 5.93 16.65
C ALA A 202 -10.10 5.44 15.97
N THR A 203 -11.05 6.35 15.71
CA THR A 203 -12.29 6.05 14.96
C THR A 203 -11.99 5.62 13.53
N ASP A 204 -11.05 6.29 12.86
CA ASP A 204 -10.62 5.94 11.50
C ASP A 204 -9.99 4.54 11.47
N ARG A 205 -9.06 4.25 12.40
CA ARG A 205 -8.46 2.91 12.52
C ARG A 205 -9.52 1.82 12.69
N LEU A 206 -10.46 2.00 13.62
CA LEU A 206 -11.51 1.02 13.88
C LEU A 206 -12.42 0.82 12.67
N ALA A 207 -12.78 1.90 11.97
CA ALA A 207 -13.60 1.83 10.77
C ALA A 207 -12.87 1.12 9.61
N LEU A 208 -11.56 1.33 9.44
CA LEU A 208 -10.76 0.64 8.43
C LEU A 208 -10.63 -0.86 8.74
N ARG A 209 -10.40 -1.23 10.01
CA ARG A 209 -10.41 -2.62 10.48
C ARG A 209 -11.76 -3.28 10.20
N ALA A 210 -12.87 -2.62 10.55
CA ALA A 210 -14.22 -3.12 10.25
C ALA A 210 -14.48 -3.22 8.74
N GLY A 211 -14.03 -2.24 7.96
CA GLY A 211 -14.14 -2.23 6.51
C GLY A 211 -13.45 -3.42 5.84
N LEU A 212 -12.31 -3.86 6.36
CA LEU A 212 -11.64 -5.09 5.91
C LEU A 212 -12.45 -6.36 6.25
N ARG A 213 -12.92 -6.49 7.49
CA ARG A 213 -13.70 -7.67 7.92
C ARG A 213 -15.02 -7.81 7.16
N ASP A 214 -15.68 -6.68 6.90
CA ASP A 214 -16.95 -6.63 6.17
C ASP A 214 -16.77 -6.73 4.64
N GLY A 215 -15.53 -6.77 4.15
CA GLY A 215 -15.21 -6.81 2.72
C GLY A 215 -15.55 -5.53 1.96
N VAL A 216 -15.68 -4.39 2.65
CA VAL A 216 -15.79 -3.05 2.05
C VAL A 216 -14.44 -2.63 1.47
N VAL A 217 -13.36 -2.88 2.21
CA VAL A 217 -11.96 -2.73 1.78
C VAL A 217 -11.39 -4.12 1.53
N GLN A 218 -10.64 -4.32 0.45
CA GLN A 218 -10.21 -5.67 0.03
C GLN A 218 -8.77 -5.95 0.41
N ALA A 219 -7.89 -4.95 0.45
CA ALA A 219 -6.46 -5.19 0.47
C ALA A 219 -5.74 -4.32 1.50
N VAL A 220 -4.73 -4.89 2.14
CA VAL A 220 -3.74 -4.15 2.90
C VAL A 220 -2.49 -3.95 2.04
N SER A 221 -2.04 -2.71 1.94
CA SER A 221 -0.81 -2.35 1.25
C SER A 221 0.34 -2.19 2.25
N VAL A 222 1.50 -2.77 1.94
CA VAL A 222 2.76 -2.49 2.64
C VAL A 222 3.20 -1.05 2.38
N HIS A 223 2.95 -0.56 1.17
CA HIS A 223 3.28 0.80 0.74
C HIS A 223 4.73 1.17 1.07
N HIS A 224 5.65 0.31 0.64
CA HIS A 224 7.07 0.43 0.93
C HIS A 224 7.68 1.60 0.14
N SER A 225 7.91 2.71 0.84
CA SER A 225 8.51 3.94 0.30
C SER A 225 9.78 4.26 1.11
N PRO A 226 10.90 3.59 0.80
CA PRO A 226 12.14 3.70 1.58
C PRO A 226 12.83 5.03 1.28
N ILE A 227 13.42 5.64 2.30
CA ILE A 227 14.28 6.81 2.15
C ILE A 227 15.67 6.54 2.73
N ASP A 228 16.67 7.23 2.20
CA ASP A 228 18.05 7.12 2.67
C ASP A 228 18.27 7.87 4.00
N ARG A 229 19.48 7.73 4.57
CA ARG A 229 19.80 8.33 5.87
C ARG A 229 19.87 9.85 5.79
N GLU A 230 20.37 10.37 4.68
CA GLU A 230 20.50 11.80 4.42
C GLU A 230 19.12 12.47 4.42
N GLU A 231 18.15 11.89 3.71
CA GLU A 231 16.75 12.34 3.69
C GLU A 231 16.12 12.26 5.09
N GLN A 232 16.33 11.15 5.81
CA GLN A 232 15.81 10.98 7.18
C GLN A 232 16.39 12.02 8.16
N MET A 233 17.57 12.59 7.88
CA MET A 233 18.16 13.66 8.69
C MET A 233 17.56 15.05 8.39
N LEU A 234 16.81 15.21 7.30
CA LEU A 234 16.15 16.48 6.99
C LEU A 234 15.08 16.83 8.04
N PRO A 235 14.83 18.13 8.27
CA PRO A 235 13.66 18.61 8.99
C PRO A 235 12.36 18.01 8.44
N LEU A 236 11.37 17.78 9.30
CA LEU A 236 10.13 17.08 8.95
C LEU A 236 9.34 17.77 7.82
N ASP A 237 9.42 19.09 7.73
CA ASP A 237 8.80 19.90 6.67
C ASP A 237 9.50 19.81 5.32
N GLN A 238 10.73 19.29 5.29
CA GLN A 238 11.56 19.13 4.08
C GLN A 238 11.77 17.67 3.70
N ARG A 239 11.45 16.74 4.61
CA ARG A 239 11.61 15.30 4.42
C ARG A 239 10.48 14.75 3.56
N ARG A 240 10.83 13.92 2.57
CA ARG A 240 9.85 13.13 1.82
C ARG A 240 9.11 12.14 2.75
N PRO A 241 7.78 12.06 2.66
CA PRO A 241 7.03 11.04 3.40
C PRO A 241 7.34 9.65 2.85
N GLY A 242 7.35 8.66 3.73
CA GLY A 242 7.53 7.26 3.37
C GLY A 242 7.85 6.39 4.58
N VAL A 243 7.53 5.10 4.46
CA VAL A 243 7.86 4.07 5.43
C VAL A 243 8.43 2.85 4.70
N SER A 244 9.47 2.24 5.27
CA SER A 244 9.92 0.91 4.87
C SER A 244 9.22 -0.16 5.71
N GLY A 245 8.61 -1.15 5.05
CA GLY A 245 7.60 -1.99 5.72
C GLY A 245 7.51 -3.49 5.41
N TYR A 246 8.42 -4.17 4.71
CA TYR A 246 8.13 -5.60 4.40
C TYR A 246 8.22 -6.50 5.63
N GLN A 247 9.38 -6.50 6.30
CA GLN A 247 9.70 -7.36 7.43
C GLN A 247 8.74 -7.23 8.63
N PRO A 248 8.40 -6.02 9.11
CA PRO A 248 7.59 -5.90 10.33
C PRO A 248 6.08 -6.07 10.11
N VAL A 249 5.57 -5.99 8.87
CA VAL A 249 4.12 -5.88 8.63
C VAL A 249 3.33 -7.11 9.05
N LEU A 250 3.73 -8.32 8.62
CA LEU A 250 3.01 -9.54 8.99
C LEU A 250 3.03 -9.78 10.53
N PRO A 251 4.19 -9.74 11.21
CA PRO A 251 4.23 -9.85 12.68
C PRO A 251 3.38 -8.80 13.39
N ALA A 252 3.51 -7.53 12.99
CA ALA A 252 2.80 -6.43 13.65
C ALA A 252 1.28 -6.53 13.45
N LEU A 253 0.81 -6.86 12.24
CA LEU A 253 -0.62 -7.09 11.99
C LEU A 253 -1.14 -8.33 12.69
N TRP A 254 -0.36 -9.42 12.75
CA TRP A 254 -0.74 -10.60 13.52
C TRP A 254 -0.94 -10.26 15.00
N GLN A 255 0.05 -9.61 15.61
CA GLN A 255 0.00 -9.24 17.02
C GLN A 255 -1.18 -8.30 17.33
N ALA A 256 -1.40 -7.29 16.49
CA ALA A 256 -2.46 -6.32 16.72
C ALA A 256 -3.86 -6.86 16.42
N LEU A 257 -4.02 -7.59 15.30
CA LEU A 257 -5.34 -7.98 14.81
C LEU A 257 -5.76 -9.37 15.28
N VAL A 258 -4.88 -10.37 15.15
CA VAL A 258 -5.20 -11.76 15.51
C VAL A 258 -5.08 -11.95 17.02
N ALA A 259 -3.93 -11.64 17.61
CA ALA A 259 -3.71 -11.81 19.04
C ALA A 259 -4.39 -10.70 19.89
N GLY A 260 -4.48 -9.47 19.37
CA GLY A 260 -5.06 -8.33 20.07
C GLY A 260 -6.58 -8.21 19.90
N ASP A 261 -7.04 -8.03 18.66
CA ASP A 261 -8.46 -7.78 18.34
C ASP A 261 -9.30 -9.06 18.10
N GLY A 262 -8.68 -10.24 18.19
CA GLY A 262 -9.38 -11.52 18.04
C GLY A 262 -9.80 -11.86 16.61
N TRP A 263 -9.08 -11.35 15.60
CA TRP A 263 -9.27 -11.79 14.22
C TRP A 263 -8.90 -13.27 14.07
N GLN A 264 -9.61 -13.97 13.19
CA GLN A 264 -9.20 -15.29 12.74
C GLN A 264 -7.98 -15.15 11.81
N PRO A 265 -7.04 -16.10 11.82
CA PRO A 265 -5.92 -16.10 10.88
C PRO A 265 -6.35 -16.00 9.40
N SER A 266 -7.50 -16.59 9.04
CA SER A 266 -8.07 -16.47 7.70
C SER A 266 -8.50 -15.05 7.34
N GLU A 267 -8.98 -14.24 8.29
CA GLU A 267 -9.32 -12.82 8.04
C GLU A 267 -8.04 -12.02 7.72
N LEU A 268 -6.94 -12.31 8.41
CA LEU A 268 -5.64 -11.69 8.11
C LEU A 268 -5.09 -12.10 6.73
N TRP A 269 -5.17 -13.39 6.39
CA TRP A 269 -4.76 -13.87 5.05
C TRP A 269 -5.66 -13.34 3.93
N GLN A 270 -6.94 -13.14 4.21
CA GLN A 270 -7.84 -12.45 3.29
C GLN A 270 -7.35 -11.02 3.04
N ALA A 271 -6.90 -10.30 4.07
CA ALA A 271 -6.42 -8.93 3.95
C ALA A 271 -5.03 -8.81 3.28
N LEU A 272 -4.15 -9.81 3.44
CA LEU A 272 -2.74 -9.79 2.99
C LEU A 272 -2.43 -10.59 1.73
N SER A 273 -3.29 -11.53 1.33
CA SER A 273 -3.01 -12.45 0.21
C SER A 273 -4.17 -12.48 -0.82
N TRP A 274 -5.32 -13.05 -0.46
CA TRP A 274 -6.42 -13.23 -1.41
C TRP A 274 -7.10 -11.91 -1.80
N GLY A 275 -7.26 -11.00 -0.84
CA GLY A 275 -7.82 -9.68 -1.05
C GLY A 275 -6.96 -8.79 -1.96
N PRO A 276 -5.65 -8.67 -1.71
CA PRO A 276 -4.72 -8.04 -2.65
C PRO A 276 -4.73 -8.65 -4.05
N SER A 277 -4.77 -9.98 -4.18
CA SER A 277 -4.91 -10.64 -5.49
C SER A 277 -6.18 -10.17 -6.21
N ALA A 278 -7.33 -10.22 -5.51
CA ALA A 278 -8.59 -9.74 -6.06
C ALA A 278 -8.59 -8.23 -6.36
N PHE A 279 -7.93 -7.41 -5.54
CA PHE A 279 -7.80 -5.96 -5.74
C PHE A 279 -7.01 -5.65 -7.03
N LEU A 280 -5.91 -6.36 -7.24
CA LEU A 280 -5.02 -6.25 -8.40
C LEU A 280 -5.53 -7.00 -9.65
N GLY A 281 -6.65 -7.72 -9.56
CA GLY A 281 -7.19 -8.52 -10.66
C GLY A 281 -6.34 -9.76 -11.01
N GLN A 282 -5.57 -10.27 -10.04
CA GLN A 282 -4.78 -11.48 -10.18
C GLN A 282 -5.56 -12.70 -9.70
N GLU A 283 -5.17 -13.88 -10.20
CA GLU A 283 -5.66 -15.16 -9.69
C GLU A 283 -5.37 -15.29 -8.19
N PRO A 284 -6.30 -15.85 -7.40
CA PRO A 284 -6.10 -16.01 -5.98
C PRO A 284 -4.95 -16.98 -5.68
N GLU A 285 -4.13 -16.63 -4.70
CA GLU A 285 -3.05 -17.50 -4.21
C GLU A 285 -3.58 -18.87 -3.78
N SER A 286 -2.91 -19.92 -4.26
CA SER A 286 -3.19 -21.30 -3.87
C SER A 286 -1.92 -22.07 -3.55
N LEU A 287 -1.99 -22.89 -2.51
CA LEU A 287 -0.91 -23.80 -2.13
C LEU A 287 -1.02 -25.07 -2.96
N GLN A 288 -0.09 -25.26 -3.89
CA GLN A 288 -0.02 -26.41 -4.78
C GLN A 288 1.33 -27.13 -4.61
N PRO A 289 1.37 -28.47 -4.70
CA PRO A 289 2.63 -29.21 -4.71
C PRO A 289 3.59 -28.67 -5.78
N GLY A 290 4.84 -28.41 -5.41
CA GLY A 290 5.88 -27.85 -6.29
C GLY A 290 5.88 -26.32 -6.39
N SER A 291 4.91 -25.62 -5.81
CA SER A 291 4.93 -24.15 -5.72
C SER A 291 6.01 -23.65 -4.76
N GLN A 292 6.64 -22.53 -5.10
CA GLN A 292 7.53 -21.76 -4.22
C GLN A 292 6.79 -20.68 -3.41
N ARG A 293 5.48 -20.50 -3.66
CA ARG A 293 4.64 -19.45 -3.06
C ARG A 293 4.00 -19.94 -1.76
N TRP A 294 4.83 -20.21 -0.76
CA TRP A 294 4.40 -20.59 0.58
C TRP A 294 5.32 -20.00 1.63
N LEU A 295 4.80 -19.87 2.85
CA LEU A 295 5.57 -19.43 4.00
C LEU A 295 5.18 -20.26 5.24
N LEU A 296 6.12 -20.38 6.17
CA LEU A 296 5.92 -20.94 7.50
C LEU A 296 6.17 -19.83 8.52
N PHE A 297 5.14 -19.46 9.26
CA PHE A 297 5.16 -18.37 10.21
C PHE A 297 4.83 -18.91 11.61
N ASP A 298 5.71 -18.61 12.57
CA ASP A 298 5.47 -18.88 14.00
C ASP A 298 5.00 -17.59 14.67
N PRO A 299 3.74 -17.52 15.13
CA PRO A 299 3.18 -16.32 15.72
C PRO A 299 3.70 -15.98 17.13
N GLU A 300 4.26 -16.94 17.87
CA GLU A 300 4.67 -16.74 19.26
C GLU A 300 6.17 -16.48 19.41
N GLN A 301 6.96 -16.91 18.42
CA GLN A 301 8.40 -16.71 18.43
C GLN A 301 8.75 -15.22 18.43
N ALA A 302 9.47 -14.78 19.46
CA ALA A 302 9.94 -13.41 19.56
C ALA A 302 11.08 -13.18 18.56
N HIS A 303 10.99 -12.09 17.81
CA HIS A 303 11.97 -11.72 16.81
C HIS A 303 12.16 -10.20 16.74
N GLN A 304 13.36 -9.78 16.42
CA GLN A 304 13.62 -8.41 15.99
C GLN A 304 13.74 -8.42 14.47
N PRO A 305 12.79 -7.81 13.73
CA PRO A 305 12.85 -7.74 12.28
C PRO A 305 14.23 -7.27 11.82
N ARG A 306 14.95 -8.11 11.07
CA ARG A 306 16.26 -7.73 10.56
C ARG A 306 16.08 -6.59 9.55
N ALA A 307 16.90 -5.55 9.66
CA ALA A 307 16.97 -4.50 8.66
C ALA A 307 17.51 -5.10 7.34
N GLY A 308 16.61 -5.51 6.46
CA GLY A 308 16.96 -6.07 5.15
C GLY A 308 17.36 -5.00 4.13
N SER A 309 16.87 -3.77 4.28
CA SER A 309 17.26 -2.63 3.44
C SER A 309 18.11 -1.60 4.17
N LEU A 310 18.81 -0.80 3.38
CA LEU A 310 19.53 0.41 3.80
C LEU A 310 18.57 1.56 4.18
N ALA A 311 17.25 1.32 4.15
CA ALA A 311 16.25 2.33 4.44
C ALA A 311 16.36 2.82 5.89
N ALA A 312 16.30 4.14 6.06
CA ALA A 312 16.44 4.78 7.36
C ALA A 312 15.10 5.02 8.08
N ASN A 313 13.98 4.84 7.37
CA ASN A 313 12.62 5.14 7.81
C ASN A 313 11.82 3.87 8.16
N GLY A 314 12.39 2.98 8.98
CA GLY A 314 11.71 1.79 9.49
C GLY A 314 11.12 2.03 10.90
N PRO A 315 9.83 2.36 11.04
CA PRO A 315 9.26 2.79 12.34
C PRO A 315 9.25 1.70 13.43
N LEU A 316 9.25 0.43 13.02
CA LEU A 316 9.20 -0.72 13.92
C LEU A 316 10.55 -1.46 14.02
N ALA A 317 11.62 -0.93 13.41
CA ALA A 317 12.90 -1.64 13.29
C ALA A 317 13.57 -1.95 14.64
N ALA A 318 13.37 -1.09 15.64
CA ALA A 318 13.94 -1.27 16.98
C ALA A 318 13.00 -1.98 17.98
N GLN A 319 11.78 -2.34 17.54
CA GLN A 319 10.78 -2.94 18.42
C GLN A 319 10.90 -4.46 18.37
N ALA A 320 10.91 -5.10 19.54
CA ALA A 320 10.75 -6.55 19.62
C ALA A 320 9.31 -6.89 19.25
N LEU A 321 9.13 -7.69 18.20
CA LEU A 321 7.83 -8.18 17.77
C LEU A 321 7.71 -9.68 18.07
N LYS A 322 6.48 -10.15 18.26
CA LYS A 322 6.19 -11.58 18.20
C LYS A 322 5.71 -11.92 16.80
N GLY A 323 6.12 -13.09 16.31
CA GLY A 323 5.87 -13.48 14.93
C GLY A 323 7.17 -13.54 14.15
N GLN A 324 7.63 -14.74 13.82
CA GLN A 324 8.80 -14.95 12.98
C GLN A 324 8.44 -15.77 11.73
N LEU A 325 8.95 -15.32 10.58
CA LEU A 325 9.01 -16.16 9.39
C LEU A 325 10.12 -17.21 9.57
N LEU A 326 9.73 -18.48 9.71
CA LEU A 326 10.67 -19.58 9.89
C LEU A 326 11.22 -20.09 8.57
N ALA A 327 10.37 -20.22 7.55
CA ALA A 327 10.75 -20.71 6.23
C ALA A 327 9.84 -20.13 5.15
N SER A 328 10.33 -20.09 3.92
CA SER A 328 9.56 -19.68 2.75
C SER A 328 10.09 -20.40 1.54
N GLY A 329 9.20 -20.77 0.61
CA GLY A 329 9.60 -21.35 -0.67
C GLY A 329 10.36 -20.37 -1.56
N LEU A 330 10.35 -19.07 -1.23
CA LEU A 330 11.11 -18.02 -1.91
C LEU A 330 12.55 -17.91 -1.43
N LEU A 331 12.89 -18.58 -0.32
CA LEU A 331 14.19 -18.52 0.31
C LEU A 331 14.91 -19.87 0.17
N PRO A 332 16.24 -19.85 -0.02
CA PRO A 332 17.00 -21.09 -0.05
C PRO A 332 17.03 -21.71 1.35
N VAL A 333 17.20 -23.04 1.42
CA VAL A 333 17.06 -23.83 2.65
C VAL A 333 18.00 -23.36 3.76
N GLU A 334 19.18 -22.85 3.41
CA GLU A 334 20.18 -22.35 4.35
C GLU A 334 19.73 -21.09 5.10
N GLN A 335 18.71 -20.39 4.59
CA GLN A 335 18.12 -19.22 5.23
C GLN A 335 16.90 -19.57 6.09
N TRP A 336 16.48 -20.83 6.14
CA TRP A 336 15.38 -21.26 6.99
C TRP A 336 15.83 -21.28 8.45
N SER A 337 14.99 -20.73 9.33
CA SER A 337 15.14 -20.74 10.78
C SER A 337 14.34 -21.90 11.39
N LEU A 338 14.54 -23.11 10.86
CA LEU A 338 14.03 -24.34 11.45
C LEU A 338 15.10 -24.85 12.42
N ASP A 339 14.72 -25.21 13.65
CA ASP A 339 15.64 -25.87 14.56
C ASP A 339 16.27 -27.07 13.85
N GLN A 340 17.60 -27.07 13.74
CA GLN A 340 18.35 -28.21 13.23
C GLN A 340 18.27 -29.30 14.30
N GLY A 341 17.23 -30.12 14.22
CA GLY A 341 17.11 -31.36 15.00
C GLY A 341 18.24 -32.33 14.71
#